data_AF-A0A7W8PFZ2-F1
#
_entry.id   AF-A0A7W8PFZ2-F1
#
_cell.length_a   1.000
_cell.length_b   1.000
_cell.length_c   1.000
_cell.angle_alpha   90.00
_cell.angle_beta   90.00
_cell.angle_gamma   90.00
#
_symmetry.space_group_name_H-M   'P 1'
#
loop_
_entity.id
_entity.type
_entity.pdbx_description
1 polymer ?
#
loop_
_entity_poly.entity_id
_entity_poly.type
_entity_poly.pdbx_seq_one_letter_code
_entity_poly.pdbx_strand_id
1 'polypeptide(L)'
;MQVTIVGAGAIALGYAAYLIQNGHKPKVWSPSGARLDQETLTIAAAFGKSVRTTFDHCRLSFGVVGDSFSAISEQLVRQGSDPPGPRDIATRYVLEEVPFGLVPTLRPAELAGVRAPLHEGGVAILGTCYGRYFVADNDILPEIGPLQIDTLKRLVVDGYAVPT
;
A
#
# COMPACT_ATOMS: atom_id res chain seq x y z
N MET A 1 25.91 14.82 3.44
CA MET A 1 24.62 15.44 3.82
C MET A 1 23.77 14.42 4.58
N GLN A 2 22.92 14.86 5.51
CA GLN A 2 21.91 13.99 6.11
C GLN A 2 20.71 13.90 5.18
N VAL A 3 20.26 12.69 4.85
CA VAL A 3 19.12 12.45 3.97
C VAL A 3 18.14 11.55 4.71
N THR A 4 16.88 11.94 4.87
CA THR A 4 15.86 11.03 5.44
C THR A 4 15.07 10.43 4.29
N ILE A 5 15.03 9.09 4.23
CA ILE A 5 14.20 8.33 3.30
C ILE A 5 12.97 7.89 4.08
N VAL A 6 11.79 8.31 3.64
CA VAL A 6 10.51 7.92 4.24
C VAL A 6 10.01 6.67 3.54
N GLY A 7 9.86 5.58 4.31
CA GLY A 7 9.52 4.24 3.80
C GLY A 7 10.73 3.30 3.81
N ALA A 8 10.48 2.00 4.01
CA ALA A 8 11.53 0.96 4.13
C ALA A 8 11.38 -0.18 3.10
N GLY A 9 10.75 0.08 1.95
CA GLY A 9 10.68 -0.89 0.85
C GLY A 9 12.03 -1.10 0.17
N ALA A 10 12.13 -2.10 -0.72
CA ALA A 10 13.36 -2.44 -1.45
C ALA A 10 14.01 -1.24 -2.17
N ILE A 11 13.20 -0.35 -2.74
CA ILE A 11 13.66 0.91 -3.37
C ILE A 11 14.36 1.83 -2.36
N ALA A 12 13.75 2.01 -1.18
CA ALA A 12 14.30 2.87 -0.12
C ALA A 12 15.64 2.34 0.40
N LEU A 13 15.76 1.02 0.56
CA LEU A 13 16.99 0.36 0.96
C LEU A 13 18.07 0.46 -0.13
N GLY A 14 17.70 0.31 -1.41
CA GLY A 14 18.59 0.52 -2.55
C GLY A 14 19.13 1.94 -2.61
N TYR A 15 18.28 2.96 -2.43
CA TYR A 15 18.70 4.36 -2.34
C TYR A 15 19.60 4.62 -1.13
N ALA A 16 19.29 4.03 0.03
CA ALA A 16 20.13 4.15 1.22
C ALA A 16 21.55 3.61 0.95
N ALA A 17 21.67 2.43 0.33
CA ALA A 17 22.96 1.84 -0.02
C ALA A 17 23.75 2.73 -1.00
N TYR A 18 23.09 3.21 -2.05
CA TYR A 18 23.71 4.14 -3.02
C TYR A 18 24.18 5.45 -2.36
N LEU A 19 23.37 6.04 -1.49
CA LEU A 19 23.70 7.27 -0.78
C LEU A 19 24.89 7.07 0.17
N ILE A 20 24.99 5.93 0.84
CA ILE A 20 26.14 5.56 1.67
C ILE A 20 27.41 5.47 0.81
N GLN A 21 27.35 4.81 -0.35
CA GLN A 21 28.49 4.69 -1.27
C GLN A 21 29.01 6.05 -1.76
N ASN A 22 28.13 7.05 -1.86
CA ASN A 22 28.46 8.41 -2.29
C ASN A 22 28.77 9.38 -1.13
N GLY A 23 29.05 8.87 0.08
CA GLY A 23 29.47 9.69 1.22
C GLY A 23 28.36 10.48 1.90
N HIS A 24 27.10 10.16 1.63
CA HIS A 24 25.95 10.71 2.35
C HIS A 24 25.62 9.88 3.60
N LYS A 25 24.81 10.45 4.50
CA LYS A 25 24.35 9.81 5.74
C LYS A 25 22.83 9.65 5.67
N PRO A 26 22.32 8.62 4.96
CA PRO A 26 20.88 8.39 4.90
C PRO A 26 20.36 7.83 6.22
N LYS A 27 19.15 8.21 6.60
CA LYS A 27 18.33 7.59 7.64
C LYS A 27 17.07 7.08 6.98
N VAL A 28 16.89 5.76 6.95
CA VAL A 28 15.62 5.16 6.54
C VAL A 28 14.68 5.24 7.74
N TRP A 29 13.56 5.91 7.55
CA TRP A 29 12.52 6.02 8.56
C TRP A 29 11.29 5.25 8.08
N SER A 30 10.99 4.18 8.79
CA SER A 30 9.72 3.46 8.71
C SER A 30 9.39 3.03 10.14
N PRO A 31 8.40 3.65 10.81
CA PRO A 31 8.19 3.41 12.24
C PRO A 31 7.79 1.95 12.52
N SER A 32 6.96 1.37 11.66
CA SER A 32 6.55 -0.04 11.70
C SER A 32 5.60 -0.38 10.54
N GLY A 33 4.96 0.62 9.94
CA GLY A 33 3.84 0.46 9.02
C GLY A 33 2.54 0.00 9.70
N ALA A 34 2.57 -0.32 11.00
CA ALA A 34 1.41 -0.73 11.79
C ALA A 34 0.31 0.33 11.84
N ARG A 35 0.65 1.62 11.72
CA ARG A 35 -0.35 2.70 11.68
C ARG A 35 -1.15 2.71 10.38
N LEU A 36 -0.51 2.37 9.26
CA LEU A 36 -1.18 2.27 7.97
C LEU A 36 -2.03 1.00 7.94
N ASP A 37 -1.50 -0.10 8.47
CA ASP A 37 -2.23 -1.36 8.69
C ASP A 37 -3.47 -1.14 9.59
N GLN A 38 -3.36 -0.30 10.62
CA GLN A 38 -4.45 0.03 11.52
C GLN A 38 -5.62 0.72 10.81
N GLU A 39 -5.37 1.56 9.80
CA GLU A 39 -6.46 2.17 9.01
C GLU A 39 -7.25 1.06 8.28
N THR A 40 -6.57 0.12 7.65
CA THR A 40 -7.21 -1.03 6.97
C THR A 40 -8.00 -1.91 7.94
N LEU A 41 -7.46 -2.18 9.13
CA LEU A 41 -8.15 -2.93 10.19
C LEU A 41 -9.40 -2.18 10.67
N THR A 42 -9.32 -0.87 10.87
CA THR A 42 -10.46 -0.05 11.29
C THR A 42 -11.54 0.01 10.23
N ILE A 43 -11.18 0.14 8.95
CA ILE A 43 -12.12 0.06 7.83
C ILE A 43 -12.84 -1.28 7.84
N ALA A 44 -12.10 -2.40 7.92
CA ALA A 44 -12.71 -3.74 7.97
C ALA A 44 -13.66 -3.92 9.16
N ALA A 45 -13.25 -3.45 10.35
CA ALA A 45 -14.07 -3.51 11.56
C ALA A 45 -15.38 -2.73 11.42
N ALA A 46 -15.40 -1.61 10.71
CA ALA A 46 -16.61 -0.84 10.44
C ALA A 46 -17.63 -1.60 9.57
N PHE A 47 -17.17 -2.59 8.78
CA PHE A 47 -18.03 -3.54 8.06
C PHE A 47 -18.36 -4.81 8.87
N GLY A 48 -17.99 -4.86 10.16
CA GLY A 48 -18.15 -6.05 11.01
C GLY A 48 -17.23 -7.20 10.59
N LYS A 49 -16.11 -6.91 9.92
CA LYS A 49 -15.14 -7.91 9.48
C LYS A 49 -13.88 -7.85 10.33
N SER A 50 -13.34 -9.03 10.64
CA SER A 50 -12.00 -9.18 11.20
C SER A 50 -11.07 -9.64 10.08
N VAL A 51 -9.99 -8.89 9.85
CA VAL A 51 -8.97 -9.21 8.84
C VAL A 51 -7.60 -9.31 9.52
N ARG A 52 -6.67 -9.97 8.84
CA ARG A 52 -5.31 -10.18 9.35
C ARG A 52 -4.49 -8.90 9.20
N THR A 53 -3.49 -8.75 10.08
CA THR A 53 -2.49 -7.68 9.96
C THR A 53 -1.58 -7.92 8.76
N THR A 54 -0.90 -6.88 8.29
CA THR A 54 0.14 -7.07 7.26
C THR A 54 1.30 -7.93 7.79
N PHE A 55 1.59 -7.87 9.09
CA PHE A 55 2.57 -8.76 9.73
C PHE A 55 2.14 -10.23 9.69
N ASP A 56 0.85 -10.50 9.91
CA ASP A 56 0.28 -11.85 9.73
C ASP A 56 0.37 -12.30 8.27
N HIS A 57 0.12 -11.42 7.31
CA HIS A 57 0.31 -11.73 5.90
C HIS A 57 1.76 -12.11 5.62
N CYS A 58 2.75 -11.33 6.07
CA CYS A 58 4.16 -11.65 5.87
C CYS A 58 4.55 -13.01 6.47
N ARG A 59 4.05 -13.30 7.67
CA ARG A 59 4.27 -14.60 8.33
C ARG A 59 3.65 -15.77 7.56
N LEU A 60 2.40 -15.63 7.13
CA LEU A 60 1.64 -16.72 6.51
C LEU A 60 2.03 -16.95 5.05
N SER A 61 2.40 -15.90 4.32
CA SER A 61 2.70 -15.97 2.89
C SER A 61 4.18 -16.15 2.59
N PHE A 62 5.08 -15.58 3.41
CA PHE A 62 6.52 -15.61 3.15
C PHE A 62 7.34 -16.29 4.26
N GLY A 63 6.71 -16.72 5.35
CA GLY A 63 7.40 -17.39 6.46
C GLY A 63 8.37 -16.48 7.23
N VAL A 64 8.22 -15.16 7.12
CA VAL A 64 9.06 -14.16 7.79
C VAL A 64 8.30 -13.47 8.91
N VAL A 65 9.00 -13.14 10.00
CA VAL A 65 8.39 -12.52 11.18
C VAL A 65 9.26 -11.36 11.65
N GLY A 66 8.68 -10.18 11.85
CA GLY A 66 9.40 -9.04 12.39
C GLY A 66 8.45 -8.07 13.08
N ASP A 67 9.01 -7.25 13.96
CA ASP A 67 8.33 -6.13 14.63
C ASP A 67 8.23 -4.87 13.75
N SER A 68 8.90 -4.89 12.60
CA SER A 68 8.93 -3.81 11.62
C SER A 68 9.05 -4.36 10.20
N PHE A 69 8.59 -3.58 9.21
CA PHE A 69 8.83 -3.89 7.81
C PHE A 69 10.32 -3.99 7.47
N SER A 70 11.19 -3.21 8.12
CA SER A 70 12.64 -3.31 7.89
C SER A 70 13.17 -4.70 8.27
N ALA A 71 12.78 -5.21 9.44
CA ALA A 71 13.19 -6.54 9.90
C ALA A 71 12.63 -7.66 8.99
N ILE A 72 11.41 -7.49 8.50
CA ILE A 72 10.79 -8.39 7.51
C ILE A 72 11.56 -8.36 6.19
N SER A 73 11.83 -7.17 5.65
CA SER A 73 12.55 -7.00 4.38
C SER A 73 13.97 -7.55 4.46
N GLU A 74 14.68 -7.35 5.55
CA GLU A 74 16.02 -7.93 5.75
C GLU A 74 16.00 -9.46 5.73
N GLN A 75 14.94 -10.09 6.24
CA GLN A 75 14.80 -11.56 6.17
C GLN A 75 14.54 -12.03 4.75
N LEU A 76 13.66 -11.36 4.02
CA LEU A 76 13.38 -11.69 2.61
C LEU A 76 14.64 -11.61 1.75
N VAL A 77 15.44 -10.55 1.94
CA VAL A 77 16.74 -10.40 1.25
C VAL A 77 17.70 -11.53 1.63
N ARG A 78 17.82 -11.86 2.92
CA ARG A 78 18.68 -12.98 3.37
C ARG A 78 18.25 -14.33 2.80
N GLN A 79 16.95 -14.51 2.56
CA GLN A 79 16.39 -15.71 1.93
C GLN A 79 16.54 -15.71 0.40
N GLY A 80 16.94 -14.59 -0.20
CA GLY A 80 16.95 -14.41 -1.66
C GLY A 80 15.54 -14.43 -2.27
N SER A 81 14.53 -14.09 -1.48
CA SER A 81 13.11 -14.08 -1.86
C SER A 81 12.54 -12.66 -1.98
N ASP A 82 13.39 -11.64 -1.91
CA ASP A 82 12.97 -10.26 -2.07
C ASP A 82 12.56 -9.97 -3.53
N PRO A 83 11.49 -9.16 -3.73
CA PRO A 83 11.08 -8.79 -5.07
C PRO A 83 12.12 -7.87 -5.72
N PRO A 84 12.38 -8.01 -7.04
CA PRO A 84 13.32 -7.12 -7.73
C PRO A 84 12.83 -5.68 -7.66
N GLY A 85 13.70 -4.77 -7.25
CA GLY A 85 13.42 -3.34 -7.28
C GLY A 85 13.22 -2.82 -8.71
N PRO A 86 12.37 -1.79 -8.92
CA PRO A 86 12.24 -1.13 -10.20
C PRO A 86 13.52 -0.38 -10.58
N ARG A 87 13.77 -0.26 -11.89
CA ARG A 87 14.95 0.44 -12.42
C ARG A 87 14.73 1.95 -12.58
N ASP A 88 13.48 2.36 -12.67
CA ASP A 88 13.06 3.76 -12.82
C ASP A 88 11.69 3.97 -12.17
N ILE A 89 11.19 5.20 -12.22
CA ILE A 89 9.93 5.56 -11.58
C ILE A 89 8.72 5.01 -12.35
N ALA A 90 8.83 4.63 -13.62
CA ALA A 90 7.73 4.10 -14.40
C ALA A 90 7.48 2.61 -14.07
N THR A 91 7.14 2.34 -12.81
CA THR A 91 6.96 0.99 -12.27
C THR A 91 5.51 0.68 -11.94
N ARG A 92 5.09 -0.57 -12.19
CA ARG A 92 3.80 -1.12 -11.73
C ARG A 92 3.59 -0.97 -10.23
N TYR A 93 4.65 -0.97 -9.41
CA TYR A 93 4.55 -0.77 -7.96
C TYR A 93 3.92 0.56 -7.56
N VAL A 94 3.86 1.53 -8.49
CA VAL A 94 3.14 2.79 -8.28
C VAL A 94 2.05 2.95 -9.32
N LEU A 95 2.38 2.76 -10.61
CA LEU A 95 1.47 3.02 -11.72
C LEU A 95 0.26 2.07 -11.76
N GLU A 96 0.35 0.89 -11.13
CA GLU A 96 -0.79 -0.03 -10.96
C GLU A 96 -1.30 -0.02 -9.52
N GLU A 97 -0.41 -0.20 -8.53
CA GLU A 97 -0.81 -0.36 -7.12
C GLU A 97 -1.51 0.88 -6.52
N VAL A 98 -1.15 2.09 -6.95
CA VAL A 98 -1.81 3.30 -6.44
C VAL A 98 -3.24 3.45 -6.99
N PRO A 99 -3.44 3.53 -8.32
CA PRO A 99 -4.78 3.69 -8.86
C PRO A 99 -5.67 2.46 -8.64
N PHE A 100 -5.14 1.24 -8.63
CA PHE A 100 -5.96 0.01 -8.55
C PHE A 100 -5.87 -0.74 -7.22
N GLY A 101 -4.98 -0.33 -6.31
CA GLY A 101 -4.89 -0.85 -4.95
C GLY A 101 -5.32 0.21 -3.93
N LEU A 102 -4.49 1.24 -3.75
CA LEU A 102 -4.67 2.24 -2.69
C LEU A 102 -5.94 3.09 -2.88
N VAL A 103 -6.21 3.57 -4.09
CA VAL A 103 -7.40 4.38 -4.39
C VAL A 103 -8.69 3.57 -4.10
N PRO A 104 -8.83 2.32 -4.55
CA PRO A 104 -9.95 1.46 -4.15
C PRO A 104 -10.05 1.21 -2.65
N THR A 105 -8.95 1.16 -1.88
CA THR A 105 -9.00 1.05 -0.41
C THR A 105 -9.63 2.27 0.25
N LEU A 106 -9.50 3.46 -0.34
CA LEU A 106 -10.13 4.68 0.18
C LEU A 106 -11.66 4.66 0.04
N ARG A 107 -12.23 3.93 -0.93
CA ARG A 107 -13.69 3.86 -1.11
C ARG A 107 -14.46 3.20 0.05
N PRO A 108 -14.10 2.01 0.56
CA PRO A 108 -14.75 1.45 1.72
C PRO A 108 -14.53 2.32 2.97
N ALA A 109 -13.41 3.05 3.07
CA ALA A 109 -13.19 4.00 4.17
C ALA A 109 -14.23 5.12 4.17
N GLU A 110 -14.42 5.76 3.01
CA GLU A 110 -15.43 6.81 2.82
C GLU A 110 -16.85 6.29 3.10
N LEU A 111 -17.19 5.11 2.58
CA LEU A 111 -18.49 4.49 2.79
C LEU A 111 -18.78 4.22 4.27
N ALA A 112 -17.77 3.76 5.01
CA ALA A 112 -17.88 3.48 6.42
C ALA A 112 -17.78 4.74 7.31
N GLY A 113 -17.54 5.92 6.74
CA GLY A 113 -17.26 7.15 7.50
C GLY A 113 -15.96 7.08 8.32
N VAL A 114 -15.01 6.24 7.91
CA VAL A 114 -13.70 6.05 8.56
C VAL A 114 -12.67 6.94 7.87
N ARG A 115 -11.95 7.75 8.63
CA ARG A 115 -10.83 8.53 8.08
C ARG A 115 -9.61 7.64 7.83
N ALA A 116 -8.97 7.81 6.67
CA ALA A 116 -7.74 7.10 6.29
C ALA A 116 -6.62 8.08 5.85
N PRO A 117 -6.22 9.03 6.71
CA PRO A 117 -5.29 10.10 6.35
C PRO A 117 -3.91 9.63 5.90
N LEU A 118 -3.45 8.45 6.33
CA LEU A 118 -2.17 7.91 5.89
C LEU A 118 -2.27 7.36 4.45
N HIS A 119 -3.36 6.66 4.11
CA HIS A 119 -3.63 6.25 2.73
C HIS A 119 -3.84 7.47 1.82
N GLU A 120 -4.66 8.46 2.24
CA GLU A 120 -4.88 9.70 1.50
C GLU A 120 -3.57 10.46 1.25
N GLY A 121 -2.76 10.62 2.29
CA GLY A 121 -1.45 11.27 2.20
C GLY A 121 -0.48 10.52 1.29
N GLY A 122 -0.48 9.19 1.34
CA GLY A 122 0.32 8.34 0.45
C GLY A 122 -0.02 8.55 -1.02
N VAL A 123 -1.31 8.52 -1.36
CA VAL A 123 -1.80 8.78 -2.72
C VAL A 123 -1.41 10.20 -3.17
N ALA A 124 -1.59 11.20 -2.32
CA ALA A 124 -1.27 12.60 -2.66
C ALA A 124 0.24 12.84 -2.89
N ILE A 125 1.10 12.28 -2.04
CA ILE A 125 2.56 12.37 -2.18
C ILE A 125 3.00 11.68 -3.47
N LEU A 126 2.53 10.46 -3.73
CA LEU A 126 2.88 9.73 -4.95
C LEU A 126 2.37 10.47 -6.19
N GLY A 127 1.14 11.00 -6.16
CA GLY A 127 0.60 11.81 -7.25
C GLY A 127 1.47 13.04 -7.55
N THR A 128 1.93 13.73 -6.51
CA THR A 128 2.84 14.88 -6.64
C THR A 128 4.18 14.47 -7.25
N CYS A 129 4.79 13.39 -6.75
CA CYS A 129 6.07 12.88 -7.26
C CYS A 129 6.01 12.48 -8.75
N TYR A 130 4.86 11.99 -9.20
CA TYR A 130 4.65 11.55 -10.57
C TYR A 130 4.08 12.64 -11.49
N GLY A 131 3.64 13.78 -10.93
CA GLY A 131 2.88 14.78 -11.68
C GLY A 131 1.55 14.22 -12.21
N ARG A 132 0.91 13.31 -11.47
CA ARG A 132 -0.28 12.58 -11.87
C ARG A 132 -1.37 12.65 -10.82
N TYR A 133 -2.62 12.55 -11.27
CA TYR A 133 -3.77 12.42 -10.38
C TYR A 133 -4.28 10.98 -10.42
N PHE A 134 -3.73 10.13 -9.54
CA PHE A 134 -3.99 8.68 -9.55
C PHE A 134 -5.45 8.29 -9.32
N VAL A 135 -6.28 9.15 -8.73
CA VAL A 135 -7.72 8.86 -8.60
C VAL A 135 -8.40 8.82 -9.96
N ALA A 136 -8.00 9.69 -10.90
CA ALA A 136 -8.54 9.71 -12.26
C ALA A 136 -7.93 8.62 -13.16
N ASP A 137 -6.81 8.01 -12.74
CA ASP A 137 -6.20 6.89 -13.45
C ASP A 137 -6.94 5.56 -13.21
N ASN A 138 -7.88 5.50 -12.25
CA ASN A 138 -8.72 4.32 -12.03
C ASN A 138 -9.98 4.39 -12.92
N ASP A 139 -10.00 3.57 -13.97
CA ASP A 139 -11.10 3.42 -14.91
C ASP A 139 -12.13 2.35 -14.49
N ILE A 140 -11.87 1.58 -13.43
CA ILE A 140 -12.77 0.52 -12.94
C ILE A 140 -13.85 1.08 -12.00
N LEU A 141 -13.46 1.97 -11.08
CA LEU A 141 -14.36 2.54 -10.06
C LEU A 141 -15.54 3.32 -10.66
N PRO A 142 -15.40 4.09 -11.75
CA PRO A 142 -16.54 4.72 -12.41
C PRO A 142 -17.53 3.71 -13.00
N GLU A 143 -17.05 2.60 -13.56
CA GLU A 143 -17.87 1.59 -14.24
C GLU A 143 -18.74 0.77 -13.28
N ILE A 144 -18.31 0.61 -12.03
CA ILE A 144 -19.10 -0.07 -10.98
C ILE A 144 -20.14 0.85 -10.31
N GLY A 145 -20.23 2.10 -10.75
CA GLY A 145 -21.24 3.07 -10.31
C GLY A 145 -21.04 3.60 -8.88
N PRO A 146 -22.02 4.34 -8.33
CA PRO A 146 -21.95 4.77 -6.94
C PRO A 146 -21.99 3.55 -6.02
N LEU A 147 -20.83 3.21 -5.46
CA LEU A 147 -20.74 2.18 -4.44
C LEU A 147 -21.56 2.60 -3.23
N GLN A 148 -22.62 1.87 -2.93
CA GLN A 148 -23.36 1.96 -1.67
C GLN A 148 -23.03 0.72 -0.85
N ILE A 149 -23.00 0.82 0.49
CA ILE A 149 -22.67 -0.30 1.36
C ILE A 149 -23.52 -1.54 1.06
N ASP A 150 -24.83 -1.35 0.89
CA ASP A 150 -25.76 -2.46 0.65
C ASP A 150 -25.52 -3.10 -0.71
N THR A 151 -25.29 -2.29 -1.74
CA THR A 151 -24.94 -2.75 -3.09
C THR A 151 -23.62 -3.52 -3.08
N LEU A 152 -22.60 -3.00 -2.40
CA LEU A 152 -21.30 -3.66 -2.27
C LEU A 152 -21.41 -5.01 -1.57
N LYS A 153 -22.12 -5.07 -0.43
CA LYS A 153 -22.33 -6.32 0.32
C LYS A 153 -23.02 -7.37 -0.54
N ARG A 154 -24.02 -6.98 -1.32
CA ARG A 154 -24.74 -7.87 -2.25
C ARG A 154 -23.82 -8.35 -3.37
N LEU A 155 -23.16 -7.43 -4.09
CA LEU A 155 -22.32 -7.76 -5.25
C LEU A 155 -21.09 -8.63 -4.90
N VAL A 156 -20.53 -8.49 -3.70
CA VAL A 156 -19.42 -9.37 -3.23
C VAL A 156 -19.87 -10.82 -3.07
N VAL A 157 -21.15 -11.06 -2.76
CA VAL A 157 -21.72 -12.41 -2.58
C VAL A 157 -22.30 -12.94 -3.88
N ASP A 158 -23.10 -12.12 -4.56
CA ASP A 158 -23.92 -12.54 -5.70
C ASP A 158 -23.27 -12.29 -7.05
N GLY A 159 -22.20 -11.48 -7.09
CA GLY A 159 -21.56 -11.03 -8.33
C GLY A 159 -22.40 -10.01 -9.11
N TYR A 160 -21.93 -9.67 -10.30
CA TYR A 160 -22.67 -8.84 -11.27
C TYR A 160 -23.55 -9.73 -12.15
N ALA A 161 -24.73 -9.22 -12.51
CA ALA A 161 -25.52 -9.86 -13.56
C ALA A 161 -24.73 -9.83 -14.86
N VAL A 162 -24.54 -10.99 -15.49
CA VAL A 162 -23.91 -11.07 -16.81
C VAL A 162 -24.95 -10.60 -17.83
N PRO A 163 -24.70 -9.50 -18.57
CA PRO A 163 -25.61 -9.10 -19.64
C PRO A 163 -25.68 -10.22 -20.67
N THR A 164 -26.90 -10.69 -20.98
CA THR A 164 -27.17 -11.60 -22.11
C THR A 164 -27.03 -10.88 -23.43
#